data_AF-A0A150WJJ8-F1
#
_entry.id   AF-A0A150WJJ8-F1
#
_cell.length_a   1.000
_cell.length_b   1.000
_cell.length_c   1.000
_cell.angle_alpha   90.00
_cell.angle_beta   90.00
_cell.angle_gamma   90.00
#
_symmetry.space_group_name_H-M   'P 1'
#
loop_
_entity.id
_entity.type
_entity.pdbx_description
1 polymer ?
#
loop_
_entity_poly.entity_id
_entity_poly.type
_entity_poly.pdbx_seq_one_letter_code
_entity_poly.pdbx_strand_id
1 'polypeptide(L)'
;MKNIKISRISKAISLFIVLSALAALAATTSNILYQKKGVSEFIFQDDPGGNGRTIEKLINDFDVRRHYIASTGDEELYLISSKKKITDFFDAEGVDGHITWEVRRGERFETKLWGKTEQATELNVHWAYPMMVTGLQGCCAELTGYRMYDLRDGKFLMSFNDFSYDGTTITQPYSLSIPNSNLSPRFIGVTSQDSKRDRDFAPPPAGKEAAALIMYANENLKQKVQVDMTVAPGYGISVMEVKLEADPAAPNSDKIELRDREATLWNIDGSNNPAEVQGVQLKIVLNAGEGDKTLIIPVKNDQLDLSKASLPIGVSINAQR
;
A
#
# COMPACT_ATOMS: atom_id res chain seq x y z
N MET A 1 -27.72 -5.34 64.48
CA MET A 1 -28.24 -5.39 63.10
C MET A 1 -27.06 -5.51 62.13
N LYS A 2 -26.97 -6.61 61.37
CA LYS A 2 -25.89 -6.84 60.39
C LYS A 2 -26.23 -6.14 59.08
N ASN A 3 -25.45 -5.12 58.70
CA ASN A 3 -25.49 -4.52 57.37
C ASN A 3 -25.00 -5.53 56.33
N ILE A 4 -25.93 -6.26 55.72
CA ILE A 4 -25.64 -7.13 54.58
C ILE A 4 -25.28 -6.24 53.39
N LYS A 5 -24.15 -6.55 52.75
CA LYS A 5 -23.50 -5.80 51.66
C LYS A 5 -24.39 -5.70 50.41
N ILE A 6 -25.29 -4.71 50.37
CA ILE A 6 -26.14 -4.38 49.22
C ILE A 6 -25.30 -4.09 47.95
N SER A 7 -24.08 -3.55 48.10
CA SER A 7 -23.20 -3.25 46.96
C SER A 7 -22.60 -4.46 46.24
N ARG A 8 -22.48 -5.62 46.91
CA ARG A 8 -22.00 -6.87 46.25
C ARG A 8 -23.11 -7.54 45.45
N ILE A 9 -24.35 -7.44 45.92
CA ILE A 9 -25.53 -7.99 45.25
C ILE A 9 -25.83 -7.20 43.97
N SER A 10 -25.73 -5.87 44.02
CA SER A 10 -25.87 -5.01 42.82
C SER A 10 -24.86 -5.35 41.71
N LYS A 11 -23.57 -5.50 42.04
CA LYS A 11 -22.55 -5.88 41.04
C LYS A 11 -22.75 -7.29 40.48
N ALA A 12 -23.17 -8.24 41.32
CA ALA A 12 -23.45 -9.60 40.88
C ALA A 12 -24.67 -9.64 39.94
N ILE A 13 -25.73 -8.87 40.24
CA ILE A 13 -26.94 -8.77 39.40
C ILE A 13 -26.62 -8.08 38.08
N SER A 14 -25.87 -6.98 38.07
CA SER A 14 -25.46 -6.33 36.82
C SER A 14 -24.57 -7.24 35.96
N LEU A 15 -23.64 -7.97 36.57
CA LEU A 15 -22.81 -8.95 35.86
C LEU A 15 -23.65 -10.11 35.32
N PHE A 16 -24.64 -10.59 36.08
CA PHE A 16 -25.56 -11.65 35.63
C PHE A 16 -26.48 -11.19 34.49
N ILE A 17 -26.95 -9.95 34.51
CA ILE A 17 -27.78 -9.38 33.44
C ILE A 17 -26.95 -9.17 32.16
N VAL A 18 -25.68 -8.75 32.28
CA VAL A 18 -24.78 -8.63 31.14
C VAL A 18 -24.41 -10.01 30.57
N LEU A 19 -24.12 -10.99 31.44
CA LEU A 19 -23.84 -12.38 31.04
C LEU A 19 -25.07 -13.07 30.43
N SER A 20 -26.28 -12.81 30.95
CA SER A 20 -27.51 -13.39 30.41
C SER A 20 -27.93 -12.74 29.09
N ALA A 21 -27.67 -11.44 28.89
CA ALA A 21 -27.85 -10.77 27.61
C ALA A 21 -26.85 -11.28 26.55
N LEU A 22 -25.59 -11.51 26.93
CA LEU A 22 -24.57 -12.12 26.05
C LEU A 22 -24.90 -13.58 25.72
N ALA A 23 -25.39 -14.36 26.69
CA ALA A 23 -25.80 -15.74 26.48
C ALA A 23 -27.09 -15.86 25.65
N ALA A 24 -28.04 -14.92 25.80
CA ALA A 24 -29.25 -14.86 25.00
C ALA A 24 -28.96 -14.43 23.55
N LEU A 25 -28.00 -13.51 23.32
CA LEU A 25 -27.48 -13.24 21.98
C LEU A 25 -26.78 -14.49 21.40
N ALA A 26 -25.90 -15.14 22.17
CA ALA A 26 -25.16 -16.33 21.72
C ALA A 26 -26.08 -17.53 21.41
N ALA A 27 -27.21 -17.66 22.10
CA ALA A 27 -28.18 -18.74 21.91
C ALA A 27 -29.21 -18.47 20.79
N THR A 28 -29.40 -17.22 20.37
CA THR A 28 -30.33 -16.84 19.28
C THR A 28 -29.64 -16.57 17.95
N THR A 29 -28.32 -16.38 17.94
CA THR A 29 -27.57 -16.14 16.70
C THR A 29 -26.45 -17.15 16.52
N SER A 30 -26.70 -18.20 15.75
CA SER A 30 -25.64 -18.74 14.91
C SER A 30 -25.14 -17.60 14.00
N ASN A 31 -23.97 -17.04 14.30
CA ASN A 31 -23.16 -16.13 13.48
C ASN A 31 -23.38 -14.60 13.63
N ILE A 32 -23.28 -14.04 14.84
CA ILE A 32 -22.86 -12.63 14.98
C ILE A 32 -21.33 -12.61 15.10
N LEU A 33 -20.65 -12.04 14.11
CA LEU A 33 -19.22 -11.74 14.21
C LEU A 33 -19.04 -10.36 14.87
N TYR A 34 -18.38 -10.34 16.03
CA TYR A 34 -18.12 -9.11 16.78
C TYR A 34 -16.64 -8.74 16.67
N GLN A 35 -16.36 -7.51 16.23
CA GLN A 35 -15.02 -6.92 16.20
C GLN A 35 -15.01 -5.59 16.96
N LYS A 36 -13.92 -5.32 17.68
CA LYS A 36 -13.72 -4.06 18.41
C LYS A 36 -12.50 -3.34 17.86
N LYS A 37 -12.67 -2.05 17.55
CA LYS A 37 -11.61 -1.13 17.13
C LYS A 37 -11.15 -0.28 18.30
N GLY A 38 -9.85 -0.01 18.40
CA GLY A 38 -9.25 0.90 19.36
C GLY A 38 -7.94 0.38 19.94
N VAL A 39 -7.31 1.23 20.76
CA VAL A 39 -6.14 0.87 21.56
C VAL A 39 -6.57 -0.13 22.62
N SER A 40 -6.04 -1.35 22.57
CA SER A 40 -6.24 -2.38 23.60
C SER A 40 -5.22 -2.29 24.73
N GLU A 41 -4.03 -1.77 24.46
CA GLU A 41 -2.97 -1.63 25.45
C GLU A 41 -2.08 -0.43 25.13
N PHE A 42 -1.63 0.26 26.19
CA PHE A 42 -0.71 1.38 26.13
C PHE A 42 0.30 1.23 27.26
N ILE A 43 1.59 1.25 26.93
CA ILE A 43 2.69 1.13 27.89
C ILE A 43 3.67 2.26 27.63
N PHE A 44 4.06 2.96 28.69
CA PHE A 44 5.18 3.91 28.67
C PHE A 44 6.28 3.36 29.58
N GLN A 45 7.49 3.20 29.06
CA GLN A 45 8.59 2.57 29.79
C GLN A 45 9.96 3.04 29.31
N ASP A 46 10.97 2.88 30.16
CA ASP A 46 12.37 2.97 29.75
C ASP A 46 12.73 1.72 28.93
N ASP A 47 13.33 1.91 27.76
CA ASP A 47 13.77 0.85 26.85
C ASP A 47 14.87 0.01 27.50
N PRO A 48 14.65 -1.31 27.68
CA PRO A 48 15.67 -2.22 28.18
C PRO A 48 16.95 -2.25 27.31
N GLY A 49 16.85 -1.85 26.04
CA GLY A 49 17.97 -1.77 25.09
C GLY A 49 18.85 -0.53 25.22
N GLY A 50 18.49 0.42 26.09
CA GLY A 50 19.25 1.65 26.31
C GLY A 50 18.95 2.80 25.34
N ASN A 51 17.92 2.68 24.48
CA ASN A 51 17.52 3.75 23.55
C ASN A 51 16.57 4.80 24.19
N GLY A 52 16.55 4.89 25.52
CA GLY A 52 15.72 5.84 26.27
C GLY A 52 14.26 5.41 26.39
N ARG A 53 13.33 6.36 26.41
CA ARG A 53 11.90 6.12 26.71
C ARG A 53 11.12 5.72 25.47
N THR A 54 10.18 4.80 25.66
CA THR A 54 9.33 4.26 24.59
C THR A 54 7.85 4.31 24.96
N ILE A 55 7.01 4.45 23.93
CA ILE A 55 5.58 4.18 24.02
C ILE A 55 5.26 2.96 23.17
N GLU A 56 4.72 1.92 23.79
CA GLU A 56 4.16 0.77 23.08
C GLU A 56 2.63 0.87 23.04
N LYS A 57 2.06 0.70 21.85
CA LYS A 57 0.61 0.67 21.60
C LYS A 57 0.23 -0.64 20.94
N LEU A 58 -0.71 -1.36 21.54
CA LEU A 58 -1.42 -2.46 20.88
C LEU A 58 -2.78 -1.96 20.41
N ILE A 59 -3.02 -1.98 19.10
CA ILE A 59 -4.22 -1.45 18.46
C ILE A 59 -4.92 -2.60 17.74
N ASN A 60 -6.18 -2.85 18.10
CA ASN A 60 -7.06 -3.68 17.28
C ASN A 60 -7.84 -2.77 16.34
N ASP A 61 -7.93 -3.16 15.08
CA ASP A 61 -8.62 -2.39 14.06
C ASP A 61 -9.35 -3.34 13.12
N PHE A 62 -10.37 -2.83 12.45
CA PHE A 62 -11.02 -3.55 11.38
C PHE A 62 -11.55 -2.56 10.33
N ASP A 63 -11.62 -3.04 9.10
CA ASP A 63 -12.23 -2.34 7.98
C ASP A 63 -13.11 -3.29 7.17
N VAL A 64 -14.16 -2.75 6.57
CA VAL A 64 -15.08 -3.49 5.70
C VAL A 64 -15.02 -2.89 4.31
N ARG A 65 -14.63 -3.70 3.34
CA ARG A 65 -14.48 -3.27 1.95
C ARG A 65 -15.53 -3.92 1.07
N ARG A 66 -16.24 -3.09 0.31
CA ARG A 66 -17.14 -3.50 -0.77
C ARG A 66 -16.43 -3.29 -2.10
N HIS A 67 -16.50 -4.28 -2.98
CA HIS A 67 -16.02 -4.20 -4.35
C HIS A 67 -17.15 -4.57 -5.31
N TYR A 68 -17.36 -3.73 -6.32
CA TYR A 68 -18.38 -3.92 -7.35
C TYR A 68 -17.73 -4.46 -8.62
N ILE A 69 -18.28 -5.55 -9.17
CA ILE A 69 -17.81 -6.17 -10.40
C ILE A 69 -18.66 -5.63 -11.54
N ALA A 70 -18.13 -4.65 -12.27
CA ALA A 70 -18.88 -3.92 -13.28
C ALA A 70 -19.47 -4.81 -14.40
N SER A 71 -18.78 -5.89 -14.75
CA SER A 71 -19.18 -6.79 -15.85
C SER A 71 -20.33 -7.73 -15.50
N THR A 72 -20.50 -8.08 -14.23
CA THR A 72 -21.58 -8.99 -13.78
C THR A 72 -22.65 -8.28 -12.96
N GLY A 73 -22.34 -7.10 -12.42
CA GLY A 73 -23.18 -6.42 -11.44
C GLY A 73 -23.11 -7.02 -10.03
N ASP A 74 -22.24 -8.01 -9.83
CA ASP A 74 -22.06 -8.67 -8.54
C ASP A 74 -21.23 -7.82 -7.58
N GLU A 75 -21.29 -8.20 -6.31
CA GLU A 75 -20.58 -7.53 -5.23
C GLU A 75 -19.83 -8.51 -4.35
N GLU A 76 -18.63 -8.09 -3.97
CA GLU A 76 -17.80 -8.79 -3.01
C GLU A 76 -17.63 -7.94 -1.75
N LEU A 77 -17.78 -8.60 -0.59
CA LEU A 77 -17.61 -8.02 0.73
C LEU A 77 -16.43 -8.66 1.44
N TYR A 78 -15.54 -7.82 1.95
CA TYR A 78 -14.34 -8.21 2.67
C TYR A 78 -14.34 -7.59 4.06
N LEU A 79 -13.99 -8.38 5.06
CA LEU A 79 -13.64 -7.88 6.40
C LEU A 79 -12.14 -8.06 6.60
N ILE A 80 -11.44 -6.97 6.84
CA ILE A 80 -10.02 -6.95 7.18
C ILE A 80 -9.92 -6.65 8.67
N SER A 81 -9.49 -7.63 9.47
CA SER A 81 -9.24 -7.45 10.89
C SER A 81 -7.74 -7.38 11.13
N SER A 82 -7.26 -6.41 11.92
CA SER A 82 -5.83 -6.23 12.17
C SER A 82 -5.52 -5.97 13.64
N LYS A 83 -4.32 -6.37 14.04
CA LYS A 83 -3.68 -6.12 15.32
C LYS A 83 -2.32 -5.49 15.05
N LYS A 84 -2.14 -4.25 15.46
CA LYS A 84 -0.92 -3.46 15.25
C LYS A 84 -0.23 -3.30 16.60
N LYS A 85 1.04 -3.66 16.70
CA LYS A 85 1.92 -3.28 17.81
C LYS A 85 2.88 -2.23 17.28
N ILE A 86 2.80 -1.01 17.82
CA ILE A 86 3.64 0.12 17.40
C ILE A 86 4.45 0.57 18.61
N THR A 87 5.75 0.79 18.40
CA THR A 87 6.68 1.31 19.39
C THR A 87 7.24 2.64 18.89
N ASP A 88 6.89 3.73 19.57
CA ASP A 88 7.43 5.07 19.32
C ASP A 88 8.62 5.32 20.27
N PHE A 89 9.75 5.75 19.73
CA PHE A 89 10.95 6.10 20.50
C PHE A 89 11.00 7.61 20.75
N PHE A 90 11.20 8.04 22.00
CA PHE A 90 11.25 9.47 22.36
C PHE A 90 12.65 10.06 22.30
N ASP A 91 13.63 9.26 22.70
CA ASP A 91 15.01 9.72 22.86
C ASP A 91 15.89 9.30 21.66
N ALA A 92 15.26 8.70 20.63
CA ALA A 92 15.85 8.37 19.34
C ALA A 92 14.81 8.57 18.22
N GLU A 93 15.25 8.90 17.02
CA GLU A 93 14.35 8.92 15.85
C GLU A 93 14.01 7.48 15.44
N GLY A 94 12.72 7.16 15.41
CA GLY A 94 12.26 5.87 14.90
C GLY A 94 10.86 5.49 15.36
N VAL A 95 10.24 4.63 14.56
CA VAL A 95 9.01 3.92 14.90
C VAL A 95 9.22 2.47 14.48
N ASP A 96 8.98 1.54 15.39
CA ASP A 96 8.88 0.11 15.04
C ASP A 96 7.41 -0.30 15.02
N GLY A 97 7.08 -1.25 14.15
CA GLY A 97 5.71 -1.67 13.94
C GLY A 97 5.64 -3.12 13.50
N HIS A 98 4.73 -3.87 14.10
CA HIS A 98 4.35 -5.19 13.64
C HIS A 98 2.83 -5.27 13.50
N ILE A 99 2.35 -5.64 12.33
CA ILE A 99 0.91 -5.82 12.07
C ILE A 99 0.66 -7.28 11.75
N THR A 100 -0.35 -7.84 12.43
CA THR A 100 -1.00 -9.10 12.06
C THR A 100 -2.40 -8.80 11.56
N TRP A 101 -2.81 -9.38 10.45
CA TRP A 101 -4.16 -9.21 9.94
C TRP A 101 -4.75 -10.50 9.37
N GLU A 102 -6.05 -10.47 9.17
CA GLU A 102 -6.84 -11.53 8.59
C GLU A 102 -7.92 -10.93 7.68
N VAL A 103 -8.08 -11.51 6.50
CA VAL A 103 -9.10 -11.15 5.52
C VAL A 103 -10.15 -12.25 5.48
N ARG A 104 -11.42 -11.86 5.55
CA ARG A 104 -12.59 -12.75 5.51
C ARG A 104 -13.59 -12.29 4.46
N ARG A 105 -14.37 -13.24 3.94
CA ARG A 105 -15.50 -13.02 3.02
C ARG A 105 -16.71 -13.86 3.44
N GLY A 106 -17.79 -13.72 2.69
CA GLY A 106 -19.08 -14.38 2.91
C GLY A 106 -20.09 -13.39 3.47
N GLU A 107 -21.38 -13.73 3.39
CA GLU A 107 -22.46 -12.85 3.84
C GLU A 107 -22.32 -12.42 5.31
N ARG A 108 -21.62 -13.22 6.12
CA ARG A 108 -21.36 -12.96 7.55
C ARG A 108 -19.87 -12.95 7.88
N PHE A 109 -19.01 -12.79 6.88
CA PHE A 109 -17.54 -12.84 7.02
C PHE A 109 -17.04 -14.15 7.68
N GLU A 110 -17.75 -15.24 7.47
CA GLU A 110 -17.47 -16.53 8.08
C GLU A 110 -16.24 -17.22 7.47
N THR A 111 -15.95 -16.95 6.20
CA THR A 111 -14.88 -17.61 5.45
C THR A 111 -13.60 -16.80 5.55
N LYS A 112 -12.60 -17.32 6.27
CA LYS A 112 -11.24 -16.78 6.23
C LYS A 112 -10.63 -17.06 4.85
N LEU A 113 -10.18 -16.00 4.17
CA LEU A 113 -9.44 -16.10 2.92
C LEU A 113 -7.96 -16.33 3.20
N TRP A 114 -7.35 -15.39 3.92
CA TRP A 114 -5.92 -15.41 4.24
C TRP A 114 -5.62 -14.49 5.42
N GLY A 115 -4.38 -14.52 5.88
CA GLY A 115 -3.88 -13.60 6.91
C GLY A 115 -2.37 -13.66 6.95
N LYS A 116 -1.75 -12.61 7.49
CA LYS A 116 -0.29 -12.47 7.51
C LYS A 116 0.14 -11.62 8.69
N THR A 117 1.39 -11.81 9.08
CA THR A 117 2.11 -10.94 10.01
C THR A 117 3.35 -10.40 9.31
N GLU A 118 3.61 -9.10 9.43
CA GLU A 118 4.88 -8.51 9.00
C GLU A 118 5.23 -7.26 9.81
N GLN A 119 6.48 -6.81 9.67
CA GLN A 119 6.86 -5.48 10.11
C GLN A 119 6.12 -4.44 9.28
N ALA A 120 5.34 -3.59 9.92
CA ALA A 120 4.55 -2.51 9.32
C ALA A 120 4.05 -1.60 10.46
N THR A 121 3.93 -0.31 10.20
CA THR A 121 3.39 0.68 11.15
C THR A 121 1.96 1.08 10.80
N GLU A 122 1.52 0.79 9.57
CA GLU A 122 0.17 1.08 9.11
C GLU A 122 -0.39 0.01 8.17
N LEU A 123 -1.72 -0.02 8.09
CA LEU A 123 -2.49 -0.86 7.19
C LEU A 123 -3.64 -0.02 6.65
N ASN A 124 -3.73 0.05 5.34
CA ASN A 124 -4.70 0.81 4.56
C ASN A 124 -5.37 -0.11 3.54
N VAL A 125 -6.56 0.26 3.08
CA VAL A 125 -7.26 -0.43 1.97
C VAL A 125 -7.41 0.55 0.82
N HIS A 126 -7.14 0.10 -0.40
CA HIS A 126 -7.27 0.93 -1.58
C HIS A 126 -8.74 1.34 -1.78
N TRP A 127 -8.95 2.61 -2.08
CA TRP A 127 -10.27 3.25 -2.05
C TRP A 127 -11.19 2.84 -3.21
N ALA A 128 -10.64 2.39 -4.35
CA ALA A 128 -11.38 1.86 -5.51
C ALA A 128 -11.32 0.33 -5.64
N TYR A 129 -10.12 -0.25 -5.60
CA TYR A 129 -9.87 -1.65 -5.93
C TYR A 129 -9.78 -2.56 -4.69
N PRO A 130 -9.97 -3.88 -4.84
CA PRO A 130 -9.86 -4.84 -3.73
C PRO A 130 -8.37 -5.08 -3.39
N MET A 131 -7.67 -4.03 -3.01
CA MET A 131 -6.24 -4.05 -2.68
C MET A 131 -6.04 -3.56 -1.26
N MET A 132 -5.07 -4.14 -0.57
CA MET A 132 -4.63 -3.74 0.76
C MET A 132 -3.19 -3.27 0.69
N VAL A 133 -2.87 -2.23 1.45
CA VAL A 133 -1.54 -1.64 1.49
C VAL A 133 -1.03 -1.63 2.93
N THR A 134 0.19 -2.08 3.15
CA THR A 134 0.89 -1.95 4.43
C THR A 134 2.06 -1.00 4.28
N GLY A 135 2.20 -0.06 5.22
CA GLY A 135 3.31 0.89 5.25
C GLY A 135 4.27 0.59 6.38
N LEU A 136 5.56 0.84 6.15
CA LEU A 136 6.60 0.82 7.18
C LEU A 136 7.30 2.17 7.14
N GLN A 137 7.05 2.97 8.19
CA GLN A 137 7.58 4.33 8.32
C GLN A 137 9.10 4.36 8.26
N GLY A 138 9.60 5.31 7.47
CA GLY A 138 11.02 5.65 7.39
C GLY A 138 11.51 6.38 8.64
N CYS A 139 12.82 6.30 8.91
CA CYS A 139 13.52 7.10 9.91
C CYS A 139 14.93 7.39 9.40
N CYS A 140 15.61 8.42 9.95
CA CYS A 140 17.03 8.67 9.68
C CYS A 140 17.39 8.74 8.18
N ALA A 141 16.61 9.50 7.41
CA ALA A 141 16.70 9.66 5.95
C ALA A 141 16.25 8.45 5.09
N GLU A 142 15.77 7.36 5.68
CA GLU A 142 15.06 6.32 4.91
C GLU A 142 13.62 6.76 4.63
N LEU A 143 13.13 6.45 3.42
CA LEU A 143 11.75 6.74 3.02
C LEU A 143 10.79 5.67 3.52
N THR A 144 9.54 6.09 3.78
CA THR A 144 8.47 5.14 4.11
C THR A 144 8.25 4.25 2.89
N GLY A 145 8.24 2.94 3.13
CA GLY A 145 8.01 1.96 2.09
C GLY A 145 6.67 1.27 2.30
N TYR A 146 5.96 1.04 1.20
CA TYR A 146 4.66 0.40 1.16
C TYR A 146 4.72 -0.90 0.38
N ARG A 147 3.85 -1.85 0.76
CA ARG A 147 3.58 -3.08 0.01
C ARG A 147 2.11 -3.18 -0.30
N MET A 148 1.78 -3.57 -1.53
CA MET A 148 0.41 -3.79 -1.97
C MET A 148 0.12 -5.29 -2.15
N TYR A 149 -1.04 -5.70 -1.67
CA TYR A 149 -1.55 -7.07 -1.70
C TYR A 149 -2.98 -7.10 -2.27
N ASP A 150 -3.31 -8.16 -3.00
CA ASP A 150 -4.68 -8.43 -3.40
C ASP A 150 -5.50 -8.95 -2.21
N LEU A 151 -6.68 -8.38 -1.97
CA LEU A 151 -7.56 -8.81 -0.88
C LEU A 151 -8.14 -10.22 -1.12
N ARG A 152 -8.26 -10.67 -2.37
CA ARG A 152 -8.90 -11.94 -2.75
C ARG A 152 -8.08 -13.14 -2.31
N ASP A 153 -6.77 -13.09 -2.50
CA ASP A 153 -5.88 -14.23 -2.32
C ASP A 153 -4.60 -13.93 -1.51
N GLY A 154 -4.35 -12.66 -1.18
CA GLY A 154 -3.17 -12.22 -0.44
C GLY A 154 -1.89 -12.17 -1.27
N LYS A 155 -2.00 -12.26 -2.61
CA LYS A 155 -0.86 -12.18 -3.50
C LYS A 155 -0.20 -10.82 -3.39
N PHE A 156 1.11 -10.84 -3.15
CA PHE A 156 1.93 -9.64 -3.19
C PHE A 156 2.05 -9.13 -4.63
N LEU A 157 1.67 -7.87 -4.84
CA LEU A 157 1.71 -7.24 -6.15
C LEU A 157 3.02 -6.46 -6.34
N MET A 158 3.24 -5.45 -5.49
CA MET A 158 4.37 -4.52 -5.63
C MET A 158 4.71 -3.78 -4.35
N SER A 159 5.86 -3.11 -4.40
CA SER A 159 6.32 -2.15 -3.40
C SER A 159 6.56 -0.79 -4.02
N PHE A 160 6.43 0.24 -3.19
CA PHE A 160 6.62 1.64 -3.59
C PHE A 160 6.94 2.51 -2.37
N ASN A 161 7.50 3.70 -2.58
CA ASN A 161 7.75 4.70 -1.54
C ASN A 161 6.68 5.81 -1.50
N ASP A 162 6.65 6.56 -0.40
CA ASP A 162 5.99 7.86 -0.35
C ASP A 162 6.86 8.97 -0.96
N PHE A 163 6.58 9.35 -2.20
CA PHE A 163 7.16 10.59 -2.74
C PHE A 163 6.21 11.74 -2.46
N SER A 164 6.47 12.57 -1.45
CA SER A 164 5.70 13.79 -1.19
C SER A 164 6.35 14.97 -1.93
N TYR A 165 5.75 15.43 -3.02
CA TYR A 165 6.21 16.62 -3.75
C TYR A 165 5.43 17.90 -3.36
N ASP A 166 4.24 17.78 -2.79
CA ASP A 166 3.33 18.89 -2.47
C ASP A 166 2.79 18.86 -1.03
N GLY A 167 3.39 18.04 -0.17
CA GLY A 167 2.91 17.80 1.20
C GLY A 167 1.82 16.74 1.30
N THR A 168 1.39 16.12 0.19
CA THR A 168 0.52 14.95 0.22
C THR A 168 1.33 13.66 0.24
N THR A 169 1.15 12.86 1.29
CA THR A 169 1.81 11.55 1.39
C THR A 169 1.20 10.58 0.37
N ILE A 170 2.06 9.94 -0.43
CA ILE A 170 1.67 8.87 -1.35
C ILE A 170 1.61 7.55 -0.58
N THR A 171 0.41 7.22 -0.10
CA THR A 171 0.12 5.96 0.60
C THR A 171 -0.50 4.89 -0.30
N GLN A 172 -0.67 5.19 -1.59
CA GLN A 172 -1.24 4.32 -2.62
C GLN A 172 -0.43 4.51 -3.91
N PRO A 173 -0.16 3.44 -4.67
CA PRO A 173 0.57 3.56 -5.92
C PRO A 173 -0.28 4.29 -6.96
N TYR A 174 0.37 4.72 -8.04
CA TYR A 174 -0.35 5.25 -9.19
C TYR A 174 -1.19 4.13 -9.82
N SER A 175 -2.31 4.49 -10.45
CA SER A 175 -3.18 3.50 -11.09
C SER A 175 -3.60 3.92 -12.49
N LEU A 176 -3.69 2.94 -13.38
CA LEU A 176 -4.27 3.06 -14.70
C LEU A 176 -5.57 2.25 -14.71
N SER A 177 -6.69 2.97 -14.81
CA SER A 177 -8.02 2.39 -14.84
C SER A 177 -8.58 2.38 -16.25
N ILE A 178 -9.34 1.33 -16.58
CA ILE A 178 -9.98 1.17 -17.88
C ILE A 178 -11.48 0.96 -17.61
N PRO A 179 -12.31 1.98 -17.82
CA PRO A 179 -13.73 1.88 -17.54
C PRO A 179 -14.41 0.89 -18.48
N ASN A 180 -15.52 0.30 -17.99
CA ASN A 180 -16.37 -0.66 -18.69
C ASN A 180 -15.63 -1.83 -19.38
N SER A 181 -14.46 -2.19 -18.86
CA SER A 181 -13.61 -3.27 -19.36
C SER A 181 -13.50 -4.41 -18.34
N ASN A 182 -13.23 -5.62 -18.81
CA ASN A 182 -12.80 -6.75 -17.96
C ASN A 182 -11.30 -6.71 -17.66
N LEU A 183 -10.58 -5.71 -18.14
CA LEU A 183 -9.16 -5.56 -17.88
C LEU A 183 -8.92 -5.00 -16.47
N SER A 184 -8.15 -5.74 -15.67
CA SER A 184 -7.78 -5.35 -14.31
C SER A 184 -6.94 -4.06 -14.28
N PRO A 185 -7.13 -3.18 -13.29
CA PRO A 185 -6.34 -1.96 -13.17
C PRO A 185 -4.84 -2.27 -13.09
N ARG A 186 -4.01 -1.38 -13.63
CA ARG A 186 -2.55 -1.52 -13.54
C ARG A 186 -2.09 -0.54 -12.49
N PHE A 187 -1.23 -1.00 -11.61
CA PHE A 187 -0.60 -0.17 -10.61
C PHE A 187 0.82 0.13 -11.02
N ILE A 188 1.31 1.30 -10.63
CA ILE A 188 2.67 1.74 -10.89
C ILE A 188 3.25 2.20 -9.56
N GLY A 189 4.24 1.46 -9.08
CA GLY A 189 5.01 1.74 -7.89
C GLY A 189 6.44 2.12 -8.25
N VAL A 190 7.02 3.06 -7.51
CA VAL A 190 8.45 3.37 -7.60
C VAL A 190 9.05 3.17 -6.23
N THR A 191 10.13 2.40 -6.15
CA THR A 191 10.89 2.18 -4.91
C THR A 191 12.30 2.73 -5.13
N SER A 192 12.73 3.67 -4.30
CA SER A 192 14.11 4.17 -4.32
C SER A 192 15.01 3.34 -3.41
N GLN A 193 16.32 3.48 -3.58
CA GLN A 193 17.27 2.70 -2.78
C GLN A 193 17.14 2.97 -1.28
N ASP A 194 16.72 4.13 -0.83
CA ASP A 194 16.53 4.51 0.58
C ASP A 194 15.19 4.01 1.18
N SER A 195 14.49 3.12 0.49
CA SER A 195 13.26 2.51 1.00
C SER A 195 13.51 1.57 2.19
N LYS A 196 12.64 1.64 3.20
CA LYS A 196 12.49 0.61 4.24
C LYS A 196 11.92 -0.72 3.74
N ARG A 197 11.45 -0.77 2.49
CA ARG A 197 10.84 -1.97 1.87
C ARG A 197 11.65 -2.43 0.67
N ASP A 198 11.41 -3.70 0.32
CA ASP A 198 11.87 -4.43 -0.87
C ASP A 198 12.88 -3.68 -1.73
N ARG A 199 14.16 -4.01 -1.52
CA ARG A 199 15.30 -3.43 -2.23
C ARG A 199 15.89 -4.45 -3.19
N ASP A 200 15.06 -5.08 -4.01
CA ASP A 200 15.46 -6.11 -4.99
C ASP A 200 16.15 -5.53 -6.23
N PHE A 201 17.03 -4.55 -6.00
CA PHE A 201 17.91 -3.99 -7.01
C PHE A 201 18.94 -5.04 -7.45
N ALA A 202 19.09 -5.18 -8.75
CA ALA A 202 20.24 -5.85 -9.35
C ALA A 202 21.48 -4.96 -9.22
N PRO A 203 22.70 -5.53 -9.20
CA PRO A 203 23.92 -4.75 -9.21
C PRO A 203 23.96 -3.80 -10.43
N PRO A 204 24.16 -2.49 -10.23
CA PRO A 204 24.22 -1.54 -11.34
C PRO A 204 25.51 -1.75 -12.17
N PRO A 205 25.53 -1.33 -13.44
CA PRO A 205 26.74 -1.30 -14.26
C PRO A 205 27.84 -0.42 -13.64
N ALA A 206 29.10 -0.68 -14.03
CA ALA A 206 30.24 0.10 -13.54
C ALA A 206 30.06 1.62 -13.79
N GLY A 207 30.30 2.42 -12.74
CA GLY A 207 30.16 3.88 -12.78
C GLY A 207 28.73 4.40 -12.58
N LYS A 208 27.79 3.53 -12.17
CA LYS A 208 26.42 3.89 -11.82
C LYS A 208 26.00 3.30 -10.48
N GLU A 209 24.99 3.92 -9.89
CA GLU A 209 24.28 3.46 -8.70
C GLU A 209 22.81 3.21 -9.08
N ALA A 210 22.15 2.26 -8.41
CA ALA A 210 20.74 2.04 -8.67
C ALA A 210 19.93 3.21 -8.09
N ALA A 211 19.12 3.85 -8.91
CA ALA A 211 18.32 5.01 -8.52
C ALA A 211 16.95 4.59 -7.99
N ALA A 212 16.26 3.76 -8.76
CA ALA A 212 14.89 3.38 -8.49
C ALA A 212 14.53 2.05 -9.14
N LEU A 213 13.56 1.36 -8.57
CA LEU A 213 12.90 0.19 -9.10
C LEU A 213 11.45 0.55 -9.36
N ILE A 214 11.07 0.50 -10.64
CA ILE A 214 9.71 0.77 -11.10
C ILE A 214 9.01 -0.58 -11.25
N MET A 215 7.85 -0.72 -10.62
CA MET A 215 6.98 -1.88 -10.74
C MET A 215 5.71 -1.48 -11.47
N TYR A 216 5.46 -2.08 -12.63
CA TYR A 216 4.20 -1.98 -13.37
C TYR A 216 3.50 -3.33 -13.29
N ALA A 217 2.37 -3.41 -12.59
CA ALA A 217 1.75 -4.70 -12.33
C ALA A 217 0.24 -4.66 -12.18
N ASN A 218 -0.39 -5.79 -12.50
CA ASN A 218 -1.72 -6.17 -12.08
C ASN A 218 -1.69 -7.64 -11.63
N GLU A 219 -2.85 -8.25 -11.38
CA GLU A 219 -2.96 -9.65 -10.96
C GLU A 219 -2.26 -10.67 -11.89
N ASN A 220 -2.19 -10.38 -13.20
CA ASN A 220 -1.69 -11.28 -14.24
C ASN A 220 -0.39 -10.78 -14.91
N LEU A 221 -0.02 -9.52 -14.71
CA LEU A 221 1.12 -8.86 -15.31
C LEU A 221 2.05 -8.34 -14.23
N LYS A 222 3.35 -8.57 -14.40
CA LYS A 222 4.36 -7.97 -13.53
C LYS A 222 5.59 -7.63 -14.35
N GLN A 223 5.89 -6.35 -14.44
CA GLN A 223 7.10 -5.82 -15.04
C GLN A 223 7.89 -5.06 -13.98
N LYS A 224 9.18 -5.33 -13.91
CA LYS A 224 10.13 -4.64 -13.06
C LYS A 224 11.17 -3.94 -13.92
N VAL A 225 11.41 -2.68 -13.67
CA VAL A 225 12.38 -1.87 -14.40
C VAL A 225 13.29 -1.18 -13.40
N GLN A 226 14.56 -1.51 -13.43
CA GLN A 226 15.58 -0.81 -12.65
C GLN A 226 16.06 0.41 -13.43
N VAL A 227 16.17 1.54 -12.74
CA VAL A 227 16.79 2.77 -13.22
C VAL A 227 18.14 2.91 -12.53
N ASP A 228 19.20 3.10 -13.30
CA ASP A 228 20.57 3.31 -12.81
C ASP A 228 21.05 4.69 -13.23
N MET A 229 21.77 5.39 -12.35
CA MET A 229 22.21 6.75 -12.57
C MET A 229 23.66 6.96 -12.12
N THR A 230 24.41 7.78 -12.87
CA THR A 230 25.71 8.29 -12.42
C THR A 230 25.53 9.30 -11.29
N VAL A 231 26.35 9.20 -10.26
CA VAL A 231 26.24 9.98 -9.03
C VAL A 231 27.47 10.86 -8.85
N ALA A 232 27.27 12.12 -8.51
CA ALA A 232 28.36 13.03 -8.20
C ALA A 232 29.07 12.60 -6.89
N PRO A 233 30.40 12.78 -6.76
CA PRO A 233 31.12 12.41 -5.55
C PRO A 233 30.50 13.03 -4.29
N GLY A 234 30.13 12.17 -3.32
CA GLY A 234 29.55 12.58 -2.04
C GLY A 234 28.04 12.81 -2.03
N TYR A 235 27.34 12.59 -3.13
CA TYR A 235 25.87 12.72 -3.21
C TYR A 235 25.18 11.35 -3.12
N GLY A 236 23.95 11.34 -2.60
CA GLY A 236 23.00 10.24 -2.74
C GLY A 236 22.05 10.48 -3.91
N ILE A 237 21.35 9.44 -4.36
CA ILE A 237 20.29 9.58 -5.35
C ILE A 237 18.98 9.92 -4.63
N SER A 238 18.26 10.90 -5.16
CA SER A 238 16.92 11.25 -4.71
C SER A 238 15.93 11.20 -5.87
N VAL A 239 14.75 10.64 -5.60
CA VAL A 239 13.60 10.72 -6.50
C VAL A 239 12.83 11.98 -6.14
N MET A 240 12.87 12.97 -7.04
CA MET A 240 12.28 14.30 -6.82
C MET A 240 10.81 14.35 -7.18
N GLU A 241 10.41 13.66 -8.25
CA GLU A 241 9.04 13.65 -8.75
C GLU A 241 8.75 12.29 -9.40
N VAL A 242 7.54 11.78 -9.18
CA VAL A 242 6.94 10.70 -9.97
C VAL A 242 5.57 11.18 -10.42
N LYS A 243 5.24 11.00 -11.71
CA LYS A 243 3.97 11.49 -12.26
C LYS A 243 3.53 10.67 -13.47
N LEU A 244 2.22 10.53 -13.61
CA LEU A 244 1.59 10.06 -14.86
C LEU A 244 1.17 11.25 -15.71
N GLU A 245 1.47 11.16 -17.01
CA GLU A 245 1.13 12.18 -17.99
C GLU A 245 0.54 11.52 -19.24
N ALA A 246 -0.20 12.28 -20.03
CA ALA A 246 -0.61 11.85 -21.36
C ALA A 246 0.62 11.80 -22.28
N ASP A 247 0.74 10.74 -23.07
CA ASP A 247 1.76 10.59 -24.10
C ASP A 247 1.30 11.29 -25.39
N PRO A 248 1.88 12.44 -25.76
CA PRO A 248 1.46 13.19 -26.94
C PRO A 248 1.77 12.46 -28.25
N ALA A 249 2.64 11.44 -28.24
CA ALA A 249 2.98 10.66 -29.43
C ALA A 249 2.03 9.46 -29.65
N ALA A 250 1.21 9.12 -28.65
CA ALA A 250 0.29 7.99 -28.72
C ALA A 250 -1.10 8.41 -29.26
N PRO A 251 -1.80 7.54 -30.01
CA PRO A 251 -3.14 7.83 -30.49
C PRO A 251 -4.14 8.03 -29.35
N ASN A 252 -5.07 8.98 -29.54
CA ASN A 252 -6.16 9.29 -28.61
C ASN A 252 -5.70 9.68 -27.18
N SER A 253 -4.50 10.21 -27.01
CA SER A 253 -4.00 10.64 -25.69
C SER A 253 -4.77 11.84 -25.11
N ASP A 254 -5.50 12.57 -25.95
CA ASP A 254 -6.47 13.60 -25.58
C ASP A 254 -7.72 13.04 -24.86
N LYS A 255 -7.94 11.72 -24.88
CA LYS A 255 -9.04 11.03 -24.19
C LYS A 255 -8.60 10.40 -22.87
N ILE A 256 -7.50 10.85 -22.30
CA ILE A 256 -7.04 10.37 -21.00
C ILE A 256 -7.40 11.39 -19.95
N GLU A 257 -8.01 10.90 -18.88
CA GLU A 257 -8.30 11.72 -17.73
C GLU A 257 -7.26 11.44 -16.64
N LEU A 258 -6.58 12.48 -16.17
CA LEU A 258 -5.60 12.41 -15.09
C LEU A 258 -6.19 13.05 -13.82
N ARG A 259 -6.25 12.29 -12.74
CA ARG A 259 -6.69 12.74 -11.42
C ARG A 259 -5.66 12.35 -10.38
N ASP A 260 -4.80 13.30 -10.03
CA ASP A 260 -3.67 13.13 -9.10
C ASP A 260 -2.79 11.91 -9.45
N ARG A 261 -3.12 10.75 -8.88
CA ARG A 261 -2.36 9.49 -8.98
C ARG A 261 -3.06 8.45 -9.84
N GLU A 262 -4.25 8.75 -10.36
CA GLU A 262 -5.02 7.87 -11.23
C GLU A 262 -5.06 8.45 -12.65
N ALA A 263 -4.86 7.58 -13.64
CA ALA A 263 -5.19 7.87 -15.02
C ALA A 263 -6.31 6.94 -15.48
N THR A 264 -7.37 7.51 -16.03
CA THR A 264 -8.48 6.78 -16.64
C THR A 264 -8.32 6.79 -18.15
N LEU A 265 -8.24 5.59 -18.74
CA LEU A 265 -8.02 5.38 -20.17
C LEU A 265 -9.38 5.29 -20.92
N TRP A 266 -10.02 6.45 -21.18
CA TRP A 266 -11.28 6.48 -21.95
C TRP A 266 -11.10 6.18 -23.43
N ASN A 267 -9.87 6.27 -23.94
CA ASN A 267 -9.53 5.96 -25.33
C ASN A 267 -9.87 4.51 -25.73
N ILE A 268 -9.98 3.60 -24.76
CA ILE A 268 -10.24 2.17 -24.98
C ILE A 268 -11.42 1.65 -24.15
N ASP A 269 -12.34 2.54 -23.79
CA ASP A 269 -13.58 2.21 -23.08
C ASP A 269 -14.32 1.04 -23.75
N GLY A 270 -14.70 0.03 -22.94
CA GLY A 270 -15.34 -1.19 -23.43
C GLY A 270 -14.42 -2.23 -24.08
N SER A 271 -13.15 -1.92 -24.32
CA SER A 271 -12.18 -2.87 -24.90
C SER A 271 -11.67 -3.85 -23.86
N ASN A 272 -11.47 -5.10 -24.26
CA ASN A 272 -10.88 -6.17 -23.43
C ASN A 272 -9.49 -6.61 -23.92
N ASN A 273 -8.90 -5.85 -24.85
CA ASN A 273 -7.63 -6.20 -25.47
C ASN A 273 -6.47 -5.45 -24.80
N PRO A 274 -5.56 -6.13 -24.07
CA PRO A 274 -4.39 -5.49 -23.46
C PRO A 274 -3.51 -4.73 -24.46
N ALA A 275 -3.44 -5.17 -25.72
CA ALA A 275 -2.62 -4.49 -26.73
C ALA A 275 -3.06 -3.04 -27.00
N GLU A 276 -4.28 -2.67 -26.61
CA GLU A 276 -4.81 -1.32 -26.80
C GLU A 276 -4.47 -0.38 -25.63
N VAL A 277 -3.94 -0.91 -24.52
CA VAL A 277 -3.50 -0.11 -23.36
C VAL A 277 -2.27 0.70 -23.73
N GLN A 278 -2.49 1.99 -24.00
CA GLN A 278 -1.48 2.98 -24.36
C GLN A 278 -2.02 4.40 -24.15
N GLY A 279 -1.15 5.39 -24.36
CA GLY A 279 -1.52 6.80 -24.31
C GLY A 279 -1.09 7.54 -23.06
N VAL A 280 -0.60 6.82 -22.04
CA VAL A 280 0.02 7.39 -20.85
C VAL A 280 1.52 7.15 -20.85
N GLN A 281 2.25 8.02 -20.17
CA GLN A 281 3.67 7.87 -19.91
C GLN A 281 3.99 8.17 -18.44
N LEU A 282 4.99 7.45 -17.93
CA LEU A 282 5.54 7.66 -16.60
C LEU A 282 6.69 8.65 -16.68
N LYS A 283 6.58 9.77 -15.96
CA LYS A 283 7.66 10.75 -15.77
C LYS A 283 8.27 10.55 -14.39
N ILE A 284 9.59 10.45 -14.33
CA ILE A 284 10.34 10.43 -13.07
C ILE A 284 11.46 11.47 -13.16
N VAL A 285 11.60 12.28 -12.12
CA VAL A 285 12.70 13.24 -11.97
C VAL A 285 13.64 12.73 -10.87
N LEU A 286 14.91 12.59 -11.22
CA LEU A 286 15.97 12.11 -10.34
C LEU A 286 17.02 13.21 -10.14
N ASN A 287 17.63 13.26 -8.97
CA ASN A 287 18.79 14.11 -8.71
C ASN A 287 19.87 13.32 -7.98
N ALA A 288 21.13 13.48 -8.40
CA ALA A 288 22.29 12.87 -7.74
C ALA A 288 23.52 13.79 -7.74
N GLY A 289 23.30 15.09 -7.53
CA GLY A 289 24.37 16.10 -7.42
C GLY A 289 24.79 16.76 -8.73
N GLU A 290 24.20 16.38 -9.87
CA GLU A 290 24.44 17.00 -11.19
C GLU A 290 23.18 17.67 -11.78
N GLY A 291 22.28 18.10 -10.90
CA GLY A 291 20.98 18.66 -11.28
C GLY A 291 19.93 17.62 -11.65
N ASP A 292 18.72 18.10 -11.94
CA ASP A 292 17.57 17.25 -12.19
C ASP A 292 17.66 16.54 -13.55
N LYS A 293 17.42 15.23 -13.53
CA LYS A 293 17.41 14.35 -14.69
C LYS A 293 16.00 13.77 -14.82
N THR A 294 15.31 14.15 -15.89
CA THR A 294 13.96 13.65 -16.18
C THR A 294 14.03 12.45 -17.11
N LEU A 295 13.53 11.29 -16.68
CA LEU A 295 13.25 10.16 -17.55
C LEU A 295 11.74 10.06 -17.83
N ILE A 296 11.39 9.63 -19.04
CA ILE A 296 10.01 9.42 -19.46
C ILE A 296 9.90 8.03 -20.09
N ILE A 297 8.98 7.21 -19.60
CA ILE A 297 8.75 5.85 -20.10
C ILE A 297 7.28 5.72 -20.55
N PRO A 298 7.02 5.60 -21.87
CA PRO A 298 5.67 5.39 -22.39
C PRO A 298 5.09 4.04 -21.96
N VAL A 299 3.77 3.98 -21.83
CA VAL A 299 3.03 2.71 -21.76
C VAL A 299 2.51 2.37 -23.14
N LYS A 300 2.82 1.15 -23.60
CA LYS A 300 2.39 0.63 -24.90
C LYS A 300 2.15 -0.86 -24.81
N ASN A 301 1.04 -1.33 -25.39
CA ASN A 301 0.65 -2.74 -25.38
C ASN A 301 0.63 -3.32 -23.94
N ASP A 302 0.08 -2.56 -22.99
CA ASP A 302 -0.01 -2.92 -21.57
C ASP A 302 1.34 -3.11 -20.87
N GLN A 303 2.40 -2.45 -21.33
CA GLN A 303 3.74 -2.56 -20.75
C GLN A 303 4.46 -1.22 -20.80
N LEU A 304 5.43 -1.02 -19.91
CA LEU A 304 6.40 0.05 -20.02
C LEU A 304 7.33 -0.21 -21.23
N ASP A 305 7.24 0.65 -22.25
CA ASP A 305 8.02 0.55 -23.48
C ASP A 305 9.41 1.17 -23.30
N LEU A 306 10.35 0.34 -22.87
CA LEU A 306 11.74 0.76 -22.62
C LEU A 306 12.46 1.17 -23.91
N SER A 307 12.00 0.70 -25.08
CA SER A 307 12.60 1.04 -26.38
C SER A 307 12.26 2.46 -26.84
N LYS A 308 11.19 3.04 -26.26
CA LYS A 308 10.73 4.40 -26.51
C LYS A 308 10.93 5.33 -25.31
N ALA A 309 11.63 4.87 -24.28
CA ALA A 309 11.96 5.70 -23.14
C ALA A 309 12.88 6.86 -23.54
N SER A 310 12.57 8.06 -23.06
CA SER A 310 13.45 9.22 -23.14
C SER A 310 14.34 9.24 -21.90
N LEU A 311 15.65 9.06 -22.11
CA LEU A 311 16.63 8.96 -21.03
C LEU A 311 17.62 10.12 -21.08
N PRO A 312 17.84 10.84 -19.97
CA PRO A 312 18.87 11.86 -19.89
C PRO A 312 20.26 11.22 -19.80
N ILE A 313 21.29 12.00 -20.16
CA ILE A 313 22.69 11.57 -20.05
C ILE A 313 22.99 11.14 -18.60
N GLY A 314 23.67 10.00 -18.45
CA GLY A 314 24.02 9.42 -17.16
C GLY A 314 23.00 8.42 -16.61
N VAL A 315 21.77 8.38 -17.15
CA VAL A 315 20.70 7.45 -16.73
C VAL A 315 20.61 6.26 -17.68
N SER A 316 20.35 5.08 -17.16
CA SER A 316 19.98 3.89 -17.93
C SER A 316 18.82 3.16 -17.27
N ILE A 317 18.08 2.40 -18.05
CA ILE A 317 17.00 1.55 -17.56
C ILE A 317 17.22 0.11 -18.03
N ASN A 318 16.85 -0.85 -17.19
CA ASN A 318 17.01 -2.27 -17.45
C ASN A 318 15.77 -3.01 -16.96
N ALA A 319 15.17 -3.85 -17.81
CA ALA A 319 14.14 -4.78 -17.35
C ALA A 319 14.78 -5.83 -16.44
N GLN A 320 14.20 -6.04 -15.26
CA GLN A 320 14.57 -7.15 -14.39
C GLN A 320 13.68 -8.37 -14.71
N ARG A 321 14.26 -9.57 -14.59
CA ARG A 321 13.55 -10.85 -14.74
C ARG A 321 12.86 -11.26 -13.45
#